data_AF-A0A074VNE8-F1
#
_entry.id   AF-A0A074VNE8-F1
#
_cell.length_a   1.000
_cell.length_b   1.000
_cell.length_c   1.000
_cell.angle_alpha   90.00
_cell.angle_beta   90.00
_cell.angle_gamma   90.00
#
_symmetry.space_group_name_H-M   'P 1'
#
loop_
_entity.id
_entity.type
_entity.pdbx_description
1 polymer ?
#
loop_
_entity_poly.entity_id
_entity_poly.type
_entity_poly.pdbx_seq_one_letter_code
_entity_poly.pdbx_strand_id
1 'polypeptide(L)'
;MIVFCYGYTSFAPWSVSDFFIYYTLLLLAPITYFGWKLVKRTRLLKPLEVDLVWERPIIDNYEMTFIDPPQSFWSEMLGPLMFWKHSKGSDKQMNLEG
;
A
#
# COMPACT_ATOMS: atom_id res chain seq x y z
N MET A 1 3.46 12.12 -18.96
CA MET A 1 3.30 13.06 -20.11
C MET A 1 2.26 14.13 -19.82
N ILE A 2 1.00 13.79 -19.49
CA ILE A 2 -0.06 14.78 -19.25
C ILE A 2 0.29 15.82 -18.17
N VAL A 3 0.89 15.41 -17.05
CA VAL A 3 1.18 16.29 -15.91
C VAL A 3 2.21 17.38 -16.24
N PHE A 4 3.20 17.07 -17.09
CA PHE A 4 4.22 18.06 -17.49
C PHE A 4 3.72 19.00 -18.59
N CYS A 5 2.89 18.50 -19.52
CA CYS A 5 2.37 19.28 -20.64
C CYS A 5 1.15 20.14 -20.27
N TYR A 6 0.40 19.80 -19.23
CA TYR A 6 -0.84 20.48 -18.86
C TYR A 6 -0.63 21.95 -18.46
N GLY A 7 0.51 22.29 -17.84
CA GLY A 7 0.82 23.65 -17.39
C GLY A 7 1.39 24.59 -18.46
N TYR A 8 1.45 24.18 -19.74
CA TYR A 8 2.05 24.97 -20.83
C TYR A 8 1.46 26.39 -20.95
N THR A 9 0.18 26.55 -20.62
CA THR A 9 -0.54 27.83 -20.67
C THR A 9 0.11 28.91 -19.79
N SER A 10 0.84 28.52 -18.74
CA SER A 10 1.58 29.45 -17.88
C SER A 10 2.66 30.25 -18.63
N PHE A 11 3.13 29.73 -19.77
CA PHE A 11 4.17 30.34 -20.58
C PHE A 11 3.62 31.17 -21.75
N ALA A 12 2.31 31.13 -22.02
CA ALA A 12 1.70 31.79 -23.17
C ALA A 12 0.24 32.24 -22.89
N PRO A 13 0.00 33.50 -22.48
CA PRO A 13 0.97 34.53 -22.07
C PRO A 13 1.64 34.23 -20.71
N TRP A 14 2.86 34.71 -20.49
CA TRP A 14 3.59 34.46 -19.25
C TRP A 14 2.81 34.95 -18.01
N SER A 15 2.41 34.01 -17.15
CA SER A 15 1.62 34.27 -15.95
C SER A 15 2.25 33.56 -14.76
N VAL A 16 2.72 34.36 -13.80
CA VAL A 16 3.33 33.85 -12.57
C VAL A 16 2.30 33.10 -11.72
N SER A 17 1.05 33.59 -11.68
CA SER A 17 -0.05 32.97 -10.93
C SER A 17 -0.32 31.55 -11.43
N ASP A 18 -0.43 31.38 -12.75
CA ASP A 18 -0.73 30.07 -13.35
C ASP A 18 0.44 29.10 -13.20
N PHE A 19 1.68 29.62 -13.27
CA PHE A 19 2.87 28.81 -13.02
C PHE A 19 2.85 28.18 -11.62
N PHE A 20 2.55 28.96 -10.58
CA PHE A 20 2.46 28.41 -9.23
C PHE A 20 1.28 27.44 -9.11
N ILE A 21 0.11 27.72 -9.68
CA ILE A 21 -1.04 26.81 -9.60
C ILE A 21 -0.72 25.44 -10.20
N TYR A 22 -0.08 25.39 -11.36
CA TYR A 22 0.18 24.13 -12.05
C TYR A 22 1.45 23.40 -11.58
N TYR A 23 2.50 24.13 -11.17
CA TYR A 23 3.81 23.53 -10.90
C TYR A 23 4.21 23.46 -9.43
N THR A 24 3.51 24.12 -8.49
CA THR A 24 3.93 24.13 -7.06
C THR A 24 3.99 22.73 -6.48
N LEU A 25 2.95 21.92 -6.64
CA LEU A 25 2.93 20.54 -6.12
C LEU A 25 3.94 19.63 -6.84
N LEU A 26 4.18 19.89 -8.12
CA LEU A 26 5.15 19.15 -8.92
C LEU A 26 6.58 19.38 -8.46
N LEU A 27 6.90 20.60 -8.01
CA LEU A 27 8.21 20.94 -7.43
C LEU A 27 8.28 20.56 -5.93
N LEU A 28 7.18 20.69 -5.19
CA LEU A 28 7.11 20.37 -3.77
C LEU A 28 7.34 18.87 -3.51
N ALA A 29 6.80 18.00 -4.36
CA ALA A 29 6.93 16.55 -4.21
C ALA A 29 8.40 16.07 -4.20
N PRO A 30 9.24 16.38 -5.21
CA PRO A 30 10.65 16.00 -5.18
C PRO A 30 11.40 16.74 -4.07
N ILE A 31 11.12 18.02 -3.80
CA ILE A 31 11.79 18.75 -2.70
C ILE A 31 11.55 18.06 -1.36
N THR A 32 10.30 17.70 -1.08
CA THR A 32 9.94 17.01 0.17
C THR A 32 10.55 15.61 0.22
N TYR A 33 10.50 14.87 -0.88
CA TYR A 33 11.09 13.53 -0.99
C TYR A 33 12.61 13.53 -0.76
N PHE A 34 13.34 14.38 -1.50
CA PHE A 34 14.78 14.50 -1.35
C PHE A 34 15.15 15.13 -0.01
N GLY A 35 14.39 16.11 0.48
CA GLY A 35 14.58 16.70 1.79
C GLY A 35 14.51 15.66 2.91
N TRP A 36 13.46 14.83 2.93
CA TRP A 36 13.35 13.73 3.88
C TRP A 36 14.49 12.73 3.75
N LYS A 37 14.86 12.38 2.52
CA LYS A 37 15.93 11.44 2.22
C LYS A 37 17.30 11.95 2.67
N LEU A 38 17.56 13.26 2.55
CA LEU A 38 18.79 13.90 3.05
C LEU A 38 18.82 13.93 4.58
N VAL A 39 17.69 14.24 5.23
CA VAL A 39 17.60 14.30 6.70
C VAL A 39 17.72 12.91 7.33
N LYS A 40 16.98 11.93 6.83
CA LYS A 40 16.95 10.57 7.40
C LYS A 40 18.00 9.63 6.83
N ARG A 41 18.72 10.04 5.78
CA ARG A 41 19.74 9.23 5.08
C ARG A 41 19.27 7.80 4.83
N THR A 42 18.06 7.65 4.29
CA THR A 42 17.51 6.33 4.00
C THR A 42 18.29 5.69 2.85
N ARG A 43 18.75 4.44 3.06
CA ARG A 43 19.45 3.68 2.03
C ARG A 43 18.42 3.07 1.08
N LEU A 44 18.68 3.18 -0.22
CA LEU A 44 17.94 2.39 -1.21
C LEU A 44 18.55 0.99 -1.21
N LEU A 45 17.88 0.05 -0.55
CA LEU A 45 18.27 -1.35 -0.55
C LEU A 45 17.74 -2.06 -1.80
N LYS A 46 18.52 -2.98 -2.34
CA LYS A 46 18.10 -3.82 -3.47
C LYS A 46 16.99 -4.77 -3.02
N PRO A 47 16.00 -5.08 -3.88
CA PRO A 47 14.94 -6.03 -3.51
C PRO A 47 15.45 -7.42 -3.11
N LEU A 48 16.63 -7.83 -3.61
CA LEU A 48 17.23 -9.14 -3.32
C LEU A 48 17.90 -9.22 -1.93
N GLU A 49 18.32 -8.08 -1.37
CA GLU A 49 18.95 -8.02 -0.03
C GLU A 49 17.96 -7.61 1.06
N VAL A 50 16.73 -7.24 0.68
CA VAL A 50 15.66 -6.89 1.61
C VAL A 50 14.88 -8.15 1.95
N ASP A 51 14.70 -8.39 3.25
CA ASP A 51 13.81 -9.45 3.72
C ASP A 51 12.35 -9.03 3.48
N LEU A 52 11.72 -9.67 2.49
CA LEU A 52 10.31 -9.50 2.16
C LEU A 52 9.42 -10.55 2.87
N VAL A 53 10.03 -11.52 3.56
CA VAL A 53 9.36 -12.65 4.23
C VAL A 53 9.28 -12.42 5.75
N TRP A 54 9.64 -11.22 6.21
CA TRP A 54 9.61 -10.86 7.63
C TRP A 54 8.22 -11.17 8.25
N GLU A 55 8.23 -11.72 9.48
CA GLU A 55 7.08 -12.24 10.26
C GLU A 55 6.31 -13.45 9.70
N ARG A 56 6.52 -13.85 8.44
CA ARG A 56 5.87 -15.04 7.87
C ARG A 56 6.00 -16.32 8.71
N PRO A 57 7.18 -16.73 9.24
CA PRO A 57 7.28 -18.01 9.96
C PRO A 57 6.48 -18.03 11.27
N ILE A 58 6.25 -16.88 11.90
CA ILE A 58 5.46 -16.78 13.13
C ILE A 58 3.96 -16.93 12.78
N ILE A 59 3.54 -16.28 11.70
CA ILE A 59 2.17 -16.37 11.17
C ILE A 59 1.89 -17.79 10.68
N ASP A 60 2.80 -18.40 9.92
CA ASP A 60 2.65 -19.76 9.40
C ASP A 60 2.46 -20.77 10.55
N ASN A 61 3.22 -20.66 11.65
CA ASN A 61 3.06 -21.54 12.82
C ASN A 61 1.71 -21.34 13.54
N TYR A 62 1.25 -20.09 13.63
CA TYR A 62 -0.07 -19.77 14.18
C TYR A 62 -1.17 -20.34 13.28
N GLU A 63 -1.04 -20.19 11.96
CA GLU A 63 -2.00 -20.66 10.98
C GLU A 63 -2.11 -22.19 10.93
N MET A 64 -1.01 -22.92 11.14
CA MET A 64 -0.99 -24.38 11.27
C MET A 64 -1.81 -24.91 12.45
N THR A 65 -2.17 -24.05 13.42
CA THR A 65 -3.00 -24.44 14.57
C THR A 65 -4.50 -24.44 14.24
N PHE A 66 -4.92 -23.82 13.12
CA PHE A 66 -6.31 -23.83 12.68
C PHE A 66 -6.67 -25.10 11.90
N ILE A 67 -7.85 -25.63 12.18
CA ILE A 67 -8.37 -26.86 11.58
C ILE A 67 -9.09 -26.56 10.24
N ASP A 68 -9.52 -25.32 10.06
CA ASP A 68 -10.37 -24.91 8.95
C ASP A 68 -9.57 -24.41 7.74
N PRO A 69 -10.04 -24.63 6.50
CA PRO A 69 -9.33 -24.18 5.30
C PRO A 69 -9.34 -22.65 5.19
N PRO A 70 -8.21 -22.01 4.81
CA PRO A 70 -8.11 -20.57 4.73
C PRO A 70 -9.11 -20.03 3.69
N GLN A 71 -9.92 -19.05 4.09
CA GLN A 71 -10.80 -18.34 3.16
C GLN A 71 -9.96 -17.31 2.40
N SER A 72 -10.21 -17.16 1.10
CA SER A 72 -9.56 -16.12 0.31
C SER A 72 -10.07 -14.74 0.72
N PHE A 73 -9.19 -13.75 0.81
CA PHE A 73 -9.52 -12.34 1.11
C PHE A 73 -10.71 -11.81 0.30
N TRP A 74 -10.80 -12.19 -0.98
CA TRP A 74 -11.90 -11.79 -1.85
C TRP A 74 -13.24 -12.44 -1.47
N SER A 75 -13.21 -13.66 -0.93
CA SER A 75 -14.39 -14.38 -0.43
C SER A 75 -14.98 -13.67 0.79
N GLU A 76 -14.12 -13.16 1.69
CA GLU A 76 -14.55 -12.40 2.87
C GLU A 76 -15.06 -11.00 2.51
N MET A 77 -14.39 -10.32 1.59
CA MET A 77 -14.75 -8.94 1.23
C MET A 77 -15.99 -8.87 0.33
N LEU A 78 -16.21 -9.85 -0.56
CA LEU A 78 -17.35 -9.89 -1.48
C LEU A 78 -18.50 -10.79 -0.98
N GLY A 79 -18.25 -11.68 -0.03
CA GLY A 79 -19.26 -12.58 0.55
C GLY A 79 -20.50 -11.88 1.11
N PRO A 80 -20.37 -10.75 1.85
CA PRO A 80 -21.52 -10.00 2.36
C PRO A 80 -22.33 -9.28 1.27
N LEU A 81 -21.70 -8.94 0.14
CA LEU A 81 -22.34 -8.26 -1.00
C LEU A 81 -23.09 -9.25 -1.90
N MET A 82 -22.62 -10.49 -1.97
CA MET A 82 -23.23 -11.57 -2.73
C MET A 82 -24.11 -12.39 -1.77
N PHE A 83 -25.38 -12.01 -1.61
CA PHE A 83 -26.38 -12.60 -0.68
C PHE A 83 -26.73 -14.09 -0.96
N TRP A 84 -25.74 -14.92 -1.23
CA TRP A 84 -25.91 -16.31 -1.62
C TRP A 84 -24.74 -17.16 -1.12
N LYS A 85 -24.72 -17.37 0.20
CA LYS A 85 -24.39 -18.64 0.87
C LYS A 85 -23.97 -18.34 2.31
N HIS A 86 -24.88 -18.62 3.23
CA HIS A 86 -24.57 -18.73 4.65
C HIS A 86 -23.49 -19.81 4.83
N SER A 87 -22.31 -19.44 5.31
CA SER A 87 -21.30 -20.41 5.75
C SER A 87 -20.83 -20.02 7.15
N LYS A 88 -20.90 -21.02 8.02
CA LYS A 88 -20.65 -20.99 9.47
C LYS A 88 -19.33 -20.30 9.81
N GLY A 89 -19.37 -19.50 10.88
CA GLY A 89 -18.18 -18.95 11.53
C GLY A 89 -17.19 -20.06 11.86
N SER A 90 -15.93 -19.81 11.51
CA SER A 90 -14.85 -20.79 11.41
C SER A 90 -13.70 -20.40 12.32
N ASP A 91 -14.01 -20.14 13.58
CA ASP A 91 -13.00 -19.80 14.59
C ASP A 91 -12.87 -20.95 15.60
N LYS A 92 -12.75 -22.20 15.11
CA LYS A 92 -12.50 -23.35 15.99
C LYS A 92 -11.00 -23.51 16.20
N GLN A 93 -10.50 -22.87 17.25
CA GLN A 93 -9.14 -23.07 17.74
C GLN A 93 -9.03 -24.43 18.47
N MET A 94 -7.92 -25.15 18.29
CA MET A 94 -7.63 -26.31 19.14
C MET A 94 -7.35 -25.81 20.57
N ASN A 95 -8.31 -25.99 21.48
CA ASN A 95 -8.08 -25.80 22.91
C ASN A 95 -7.07 -26.86 23.37
N LEU A 96 -5.83 -26.43 23.62
CA LEU A 96 -4.81 -27.21 24.31
C LEU A 96 -5.02 -27.06 25.82
N GLU A 97 -6.18 -27.49 26.33
CA GLU A 97 -6.38 -27.71 27.76
C GLU A 97 -6.59 -29.22 27.96
N GLY A 98 -5.83 -29.79 28.90
CA GLY A 98 -5.63 -31.24 29.08
C GLY A 98 -6.82 -32.02 29.61
#